data_AF-A0A928EV85-F1
#
_entry.id   AF-A0A928EV85-F1
#
_cell.length_a   1.000
_cell.length_b   1.000
_cell.length_c   1.000
_cell.angle_alpha   90.00
_cell.angle_beta   90.00
_cell.angle_gamma   90.00
#
_symmetry.space_group_name_H-M   'P 1'
#
loop_
_entity.id
_entity.type
_entity.pdbx_description
1 polymer ?
#
loop_
_entity_poly.entity_id
_entity_poly.type
_entity_poly.pdbx_seq_one_letter_code
_entity_poly.pdbx_strand_id
1 'polypeptide(L)'
;MKKTVSLLALVLAMLMLFASCDFPKGPQATTPDQATTEDTTPAATTPEVTTPEETTPVVTPPDTTTPDETTTSEPNYDIPETPVEPKPLRILAIGNSFSSDAMEHLAEILVGEGYTDFILGNLYYGGCSLDRHRTHIENGAAAYDFRVNTGSGWTSSKQNIQYGLDYADWQIITVQQVSGYSGIPESYGNMQYIIDYVRDRVDPFVKIYFHITWAYQSNSSHGDFAKYNRNQMTMYNAIVNTVQTLVVGNYNIEGYIPSGTAIQNLRTSYLGDTLTRDGYHLSADIGRYTAALTWYKELTGADITDLTVVPKAYSNITDHLPAIKEAVNNAIANPFEVTPSTYTERDLALDRMTANDRNCLIGLGLNPDDYEILDLGMVIGAYYNSTSATSSNMVTNAGNSPGFIATKLFTQETLPVGSVINILPGYQFRLEGWQTLGTPNSEERRSNNYNDMIVDEALYTAYSYIGFNISKIAGGNATHDDQAGIRIYVPKTTE
;
A
#
# COMPACT_ATOMS: atom_id res chain seq x y z
N MET A 1 7.54 -65.37 34.22
CA MET A 1 8.58 -64.58 34.92
C MET A 1 9.17 -63.57 33.94
N LYS A 2 9.12 -62.28 34.31
CA LYS A 2 9.99 -61.13 33.90
C LYS A 2 9.87 -60.64 32.43
N LYS A 3 9.18 -59.51 32.17
CA LYS A 3 9.55 -58.07 32.26
C LYS A 3 10.19 -57.55 30.95
N THR A 4 9.46 -56.83 30.09
CA THR A 4 9.43 -55.34 29.91
C THR A 4 10.80 -54.67 29.76
N VAL A 5 11.04 -53.99 28.62
CA VAL A 5 11.49 -52.57 28.54
C VAL A 5 11.06 -52.00 27.17
N SER A 6 10.30 -50.90 27.22
CA SER A 6 9.97 -49.98 26.13
C SER A 6 11.15 -49.03 25.91
N LEU A 7 11.57 -48.82 24.67
CA LEU A 7 12.61 -47.85 24.32
C LEU A 7 11.93 -46.49 24.05
N LEU A 8 11.82 -45.68 25.10
CA LEU A 8 11.45 -44.28 25.04
C LEU A 8 12.70 -43.50 24.60
N ALA A 9 12.72 -42.95 23.38
CA ALA A 9 13.78 -42.05 22.95
C ALA A 9 13.46 -40.63 23.45
N LEU A 10 14.20 -40.26 24.49
CA LEU A 10 14.18 -38.98 25.17
C LEU A 10 14.79 -37.91 24.24
N VAL A 11 13.97 -37.04 23.64
CA VAL A 11 14.47 -35.78 23.06
C VAL A 11 14.63 -34.81 24.22
N LEU A 12 15.87 -34.57 24.60
CA LEU A 12 16.25 -33.66 25.67
C LEU A 12 16.03 -32.22 25.18
N ALA A 13 14.88 -31.62 25.54
CA ALA A 13 14.67 -30.19 25.40
C ALA A 13 15.57 -29.47 26.41
N MET A 14 16.67 -28.90 25.92
CA MET A 14 17.51 -28.00 26.71
C MET A 14 16.78 -26.65 26.78
N LEU A 15 15.96 -26.45 27.82
CA LEU A 15 15.49 -25.11 28.19
C LEU A 15 16.71 -24.31 28.64
N MET A 16 17.30 -23.54 27.73
CA MET A 16 18.02 -22.34 28.16
C MET A 16 16.95 -21.29 28.51
N LEU A 17 16.84 -20.96 29.80
CA LEU A 17 16.17 -19.74 30.21
C LEU A 17 16.98 -18.57 29.66
N PHE A 18 16.57 -18.03 28.51
CA PHE A 18 16.98 -16.70 28.10
C PHE A 18 16.12 -15.70 28.86
N ALA A 19 16.76 -14.75 29.52
CA ALA A 19 16.07 -13.59 30.05
C ALA A 19 15.46 -12.86 28.86
N SER A 20 14.13 -12.78 28.82
CA SER A 20 13.45 -11.78 28.00
C SER A 20 14.05 -10.41 28.36
N CYS A 21 14.30 -9.58 27.35
CA CYS A 21 14.84 -8.23 27.52
C CYS A 21 13.83 -7.31 28.23
N ASP A 22 13.59 -7.54 29.52
CA ASP A 22 12.82 -6.68 30.41
C ASP A 22 13.79 -5.83 31.24
N PHE A 23 13.78 -4.51 31.00
CA PHE A 23 14.62 -3.55 31.72
C PHE A 23 14.02 -3.15 33.08
N PRO A 24 14.82 -3.01 34.15
CA PRO A 24 14.39 -2.34 35.38
C PRO A 24 14.52 -0.81 35.29
N LYS A 25 13.55 -0.13 35.91
CA LYS A 25 13.51 1.31 36.21
C LYS A 25 14.78 1.78 36.96
N GLY A 26 15.25 2.98 36.62
CA GLY A 26 16.44 3.60 37.21
C GLY A 26 16.34 3.86 38.73
N PRO A 27 17.49 4.20 39.35
CA PRO A 27 17.56 5.53 39.96
C PRO A 27 18.92 6.26 39.83
N GLN A 28 18.80 7.56 40.06
CA GLN A 28 19.75 8.66 40.27
C GLN A 28 21.14 8.39 40.87
N ALA A 29 22.08 9.18 40.34
CA ALA A 29 23.17 9.93 41.00
C ALA A 29 24.40 9.19 41.56
N THR A 30 25.58 9.42 40.96
CA THR A 30 26.67 10.31 41.44
C THR A 30 28.00 9.91 40.79
N THR A 31 28.76 10.89 40.30
CA THR A 31 30.17 10.70 39.92
C THR A 31 30.99 11.88 40.45
N PRO A 32 32.14 11.66 41.09
CA PRO A 32 33.13 12.72 41.34
C PRO A 32 34.28 12.69 40.32
N ASP A 33 34.64 13.89 39.89
CA ASP A 33 35.97 14.45 39.59
C ASP A 33 37.13 13.52 39.17
N GLN A 34 37.76 13.87 38.03
CA GLN A 34 39.19 14.20 37.99
C GLN A 34 39.55 15.08 36.77
N ALA A 35 40.48 16.00 37.04
CA ALA A 35 40.89 17.15 36.24
C ALA A 35 42.09 16.88 35.29
N THR A 36 42.58 17.97 34.68
CA THR A 36 43.81 18.23 33.89
C THR A 36 43.61 18.22 32.36
N THR A 37 44.11 19.18 31.56
CA THR A 37 44.83 20.45 31.76
C THR A 37 44.70 21.30 30.48
N GLU A 38 44.95 22.60 30.66
CA GLU A 38 45.00 23.73 29.72
C GLU A 38 45.63 23.51 28.33
N ASP A 39 45.03 24.17 27.32
CA ASP A 39 45.81 24.97 26.36
C ASP A 39 44.98 26.18 25.89
N THR A 40 45.65 27.28 25.59
CA THR A 40 45.14 28.66 25.64
C THR A 40 45.19 29.38 24.28
N THR A 41 44.18 30.26 24.09
CA THR A 41 44.18 31.53 23.32
C THR A 41 43.95 31.48 21.77
N PRO A 42 43.40 32.54 21.12
CA PRO A 42 42.47 33.60 21.58
C PRO A 42 41.19 33.80 20.72
N ALA A 43 40.23 34.41 21.40
CA ALA A 43 39.06 35.22 21.02
C ALA A 43 38.86 35.66 19.54
N ALA A 44 37.64 35.41 19.04
CA ALA A 44 36.97 36.22 18.04
C ALA A 44 35.61 36.70 18.61
N THR A 45 35.49 38.02 18.74
CA THR A 45 34.33 38.79 19.20
C THR A 45 33.14 38.66 18.25
N THR A 46 31.96 38.36 18.78
CA THR A 46 30.67 38.59 18.11
C THR A 46 29.74 39.33 19.08
N PRO A 47 29.05 40.41 18.65
CA PRO A 47 28.37 41.32 19.55
C PRO A 47 27.02 40.80 20.06
N GLU A 48 26.76 41.16 21.31
CA GLU A 48 25.53 40.99 22.07
C GLU A 48 24.44 41.91 21.51
N VAL A 49 23.30 41.33 21.09
CA VAL A 49 22.09 42.08 20.76
C VAL A 49 21.17 42.04 21.97
N THR A 50 21.13 43.17 22.67
CA THR A 50 20.17 43.49 23.74
C THR A 50 18.77 43.66 23.15
N THR A 51 17.79 42.93 23.67
CA THR A 51 16.35 43.21 23.43
C THR A 51 15.82 44.01 24.62
N PRO A 52 15.05 45.12 24.42
CA PRO A 52 14.57 45.94 25.52
C PRO A 52 13.33 45.34 26.21
N GLU A 53 13.27 45.52 27.54
CA GLU A 53 12.07 45.35 28.37
C GLU A 53 10.97 46.33 27.94
N GLU A 54 9.73 45.84 27.82
CA GLU A 54 8.55 46.68 27.72
C GLU A 54 7.69 46.52 28.99
N THR A 55 7.55 47.64 29.70
CA THR A 55 6.83 47.80 30.96
C THR A 55 5.33 47.91 30.73
N THR A 56 4.53 47.09 31.42
CA THR A 56 3.08 47.25 31.55
C THR A 56 2.77 48.07 32.82
N PRO A 57 1.90 49.12 32.76
CA PRO A 57 1.34 49.71 33.97
C PRO A 57 -0.06 49.17 34.26
N VAL A 58 -0.22 48.73 35.51
CA VAL A 58 -1.43 48.26 36.19
C VAL A 58 -2.28 49.46 36.63
N VAL A 59 -3.61 49.37 36.46
CA VAL A 59 -4.58 50.07 37.34
C VAL A 59 -5.71 49.11 37.72
N THR A 60 -5.97 49.09 39.01
CA THR A 60 -6.70 48.14 39.88
C THR A 60 -8.24 48.35 39.91
N PRO A 61 -9.00 47.36 40.42
CA PRO A 61 -10.47 47.32 40.41
C PRO A 61 -11.08 47.82 41.74
N PRO A 62 -12.42 47.99 41.83
CA PRO A 62 -13.11 48.07 43.11
C PRO A 62 -13.90 46.79 43.46
N ASP A 63 -13.89 46.53 44.76
CA ASP A 63 -14.61 45.55 45.59
C ASP A 63 -16.10 45.36 45.27
N THR A 64 -16.62 44.15 45.49
CA THR A 64 -17.53 43.85 46.63
C THR A 64 -17.92 42.37 46.73
N THR A 65 -18.12 41.95 47.97
CA THR A 65 -18.40 40.61 48.49
C THR A 65 -19.86 40.13 48.34
N THR A 66 -20.00 38.80 48.22
CA THR A 66 -21.11 37.79 48.31
C THR A 66 -22.39 38.15 49.12
N PRO A 67 -23.59 37.50 48.93
CA PRO A 67 -23.76 36.03 48.90
C PRO A 67 -24.94 35.38 48.10
N ASP A 68 -24.76 34.07 47.90
CA ASP A 68 -25.72 32.94 47.91
C ASP A 68 -26.74 32.63 46.79
N GLU A 69 -26.92 31.31 46.69
CA GLU A 69 -27.60 30.44 45.72
C GLU A 69 -28.92 30.92 45.10
N THR A 70 -29.04 30.69 43.78
CA THR A 70 -30.23 30.01 43.23
C THR A 70 -29.88 29.30 41.93
N THR A 71 -30.15 28.00 41.91
CA THR A 71 -29.97 27.11 40.78
C THR A 71 -31.02 27.42 39.70
N THR A 72 -30.59 27.83 38.52
CA THR A 72 -31.38 27.73 37.28
C THR A 72 -30.52 27.04 36.22
N SER A 73 -30.88 25.80 35.90
CA SER A 73 -30.33 25.05 34.77
C SER A 73 -30.65 25.76 33.47
N GLU A 74 -29.63 26.22 32.75
CA GLU A 74 -29.79 26.67 31.37
C GLU A 74 -30.14 25.48 30.46
N PRO A 75 -31.05 25.65 29.48
CA PRO A 75 -31.38 24.60 28.55
C PRO A 75 -30.18 24.34 27.62
N ASN A 76 -29.76 23.08 27.55
CA ASN A 76 -28.84 22.60 26.53
C ASN A 76 -29.48 22.81 25.15
N TYR A 77 -29.08 23.87 24.45
CA TYR A 77 -29.37 24.01 23.03
C TYR A 77 -28.45 23.03 22.30
N ASP A 78 -28.96 21.83 22.03
CA ASP A 78 -28.42 20.98 20.98
C ASP A 78 -28.40 21.82 19.69
N ILE A 79 -27.20 22.23 19.28
CA ILE A 79 -26.98 22.72 17.93
C ILE A 79 -27.25 21.51 17.03
N PRO A 80 -28.27 21.56 16.16
CA PRO A 80 -28.49 20.46 15.23
C PRO A 80 -27.25 20.37 14.35
N GLU A 81 -26.61 19.18 14.31
CA GLU A 81 -25.61 18.87 13.30
C GLU A 81 -26.20 19.25 11.94
N THR A 82 -25.59 20.23 11.27
CA THR A 82 -25.98 20.59 9.91
C THR A 82 -25.94 19.31 9.07
N PRO A 83 -27.04 18.94 8.37
CA PRO A 83 -27.03 17.79 7.50
C PRO A 83 -25.86 17.91 6.53
N VAL A 84 -24.98 16.92 6.50
CA VAL A 84 -23.93 16.85 5.47
C VAL A 84 -24.65 16.75 4.13
N GLU A 85 -24.63 17.82 3.34
CA GLU A 85 -25.23 17.75 2.01
C GLU A 85 -24.56 16.63 1.21
N PRO A 86 -25.34 15.76 0.54
CA PRO A 86 -24.78 14.71 -0.30
C PRO A 86 -23.83 15.34 -1.32
N LYS A 87 -22.65 14.74 -1.51
CA LYS A 87 -21.74 15.10 -2.61
C LYS A 87 -22.02 14.19 -3.81
N PRO A 88 -22.93 14.55 -4.73
CA PRO A 88 -23.20 13.75 -5.91
C PRO A 88 -21.97 13.63 -6.82
N LEU A 89 -21.51 12.39 -7.11
CA LEU A 89 -20.42 12.14 -8.06
C LEU A 89 -20.73 11.02 -9.06
N ARG A 90 -20.95 11.35 -10.33
CA ARG A 90 -21.44 10.42 -11.37
C ARG A 90 -20.41 10.40 -12.51
N ILE A 91 -19.66 9.31 -12.62
CA ILE A 91 -18.55 9.15 -13.57
C ILE A 91 -18.82 7.95 -14.50
N LEU A 92 -18.75 8.16 -15.82
CA LEU A 92 -18.80 7.09 -16.81
C LEU A 92 -17.48 6.98 -17.57
N ALA A 93 -16.88 5.79 -17.57
CA ALA A 93 -15.76 5.47 -18.44
C ALA A 93 -16.22 4.78 -19.73
N ILE A 94 -15.79 5.31 -20.88
CA ILE A 94 -15.86 4.61 -22.17
C ILE A 94 -14.47 4.03 -22.42
N GLY A 95 -14.32 2.72 -22.23
CA GLY A 95 -12.99 2.12 -22.24
C GLY A 95 -12.95 0.60 -22.28
N ASN A 96 -12.03 0.04 -21.50
CA ASN A 96 -11.61 -1.36 -21.60
C ASN A 96 -11.03 -1.85 -20.26
N SER A 97 -10.09 -2.80 -20.29
CA SER A 97 -9.45 -3.30 -19.08
C SER A 97 -8.64 -2.25 -18.32
N PHE A 98 -8.14 -1.21 -18.99
CA PHE A 98 -7.41 -0.12 -18.32
C PHE A 98 -8.34 0.86 -17.59
N SER A 99 -9.52 1.17 -18.13
CA SER A 99 -10.52 1.91 -17.33
C SER A 99 -11.00 1.06 -16.15
N SER A 100 -11.12 -0.26 -16.33
CA SER A 100 -11.46 -1.16 -15.21
C SER A 100 -10.41 -1.14 -14.11
N ASP A 101 -9.13 -1.20 -14.46
CA ASP A 101 -8.04 -1.12 -13.49
C ASP A 101 -8.05 0.23 -12.73
N ALA A 102 -8.29 1.34 -13.41
CA ALA A 102 -8.33 2.66 -12.79
C ALA A 102 -9.56 2.88 -11.89
N MET A 103 -10.69 2.23 -12.17
CA MET A 103 -11.92 2.40 -11.40
C MET A 103 -12.08 1.40 -10.25
N GLU A 104 -11.29 0.32 -10.20
CA GLU A 104 -11.48 -0.80 -9.26
C GLU A 104 -11.65 -0.33 -7.81
N HIS A 105 -10.72 0.50 -7.33
CA HIS A 105 -10.68 0.98 -5.94
C HIS A 105 -11.37 2.34 -5.73
N LEU A 106 -11.88 2.95 -6.80
CA LEU A 106 -12.44 4.30 -6.73
C LEU A 106 -13.69 4.36 -5.83
N ALA A 107 -14.54 3.33 -5.85
CA ALA A 107 -15.72 3.27 -4.98
C ALA A 107 -15.34 3.21 -3.50
N GLU A 108 -14.30 2.45 -3.13
CA GLU A 108 -13.84 2.36 -1.74
C GLU A 108 -13.22 3.67 -1.26
N ILE A 109 -12.46 4.36 -2.13
CA ILE A 109 -11.95 5.72 -1.86
C ILE A 109 -13.11 6.69 -1.63
N LEU A 110 -14.10 6.72 -2.52
CA LEU A 110 -15.26 7.61 -2.41
C LEU A 110 -16.05 7.37 -1.11
N VAL A 111 -16.34 6.11 -0.78
CA VAL A 111 -17.03 5.76 0.48
C VAL A 111 -16.21 6.20 1.69
N GLY A 112 -14.90 5.94 1.71
CA GLY A 112 -14.04 6.33 2.83
C GLY A 112 -13.90 7.85 3.00
N GLU A 113 -14.03 8.61 1.91
CA GLU A 113 -13.99 10.07 1.88
C GLU A 113 -15.39 10.70 2.06
N GLY A 114 -16.39 9.91 2.46
CA GLY A 114 -17.71 10.37 2.86
C GLY A 114 -18.70 10.60 1.71
N TYR A 115 -18.42 10.13 0.49
CA TYR A 115 -19.39 10.18 -0.60
C TYR A 115 -20.48 9.13 -0.38
N THR A 116 -21.70 9.59 -0.12
CA THR A 116 -22.88 8.74 0.10
C THR A 116 -23.81 8.65 -1.12
N ASP A 117 -23.56 9.45 -2.16
CA ASP A 117 -24.34 9.50 -3.40
C ASP A 117 -23.39 9.56 -4.60
N PHE A 118 -23.03 8.41 -5.15
CA PHE A 118 -22.20 8.33 -6.34
C PHE A 118 -22.60 7.17 -7.25
N ILE A 119 -22.29 7.30 -8.54
CA ILE A 119 -22.47 6.25 -9.54
C ILE A 119 -21.20 6.18 -10.38
N LEU A 120 -20.58 5.00 -10.41
CA LEU A 120 -19.46 4.69 -11.30
C LEU A 120 -19.97 3.77 -12.41
N GLY A 121 -19.92 4.23 -13.65
CA GLY A 121 -20.22 3.45 -14.85
C GLY A 121 -18.94 3.14 -15.63
N ASN A 122 -18.85 1.94 -16.21
CA ASN A 122 -17.79 1.58 -17.14
C ASN A 122 -18.37 0.79 -18.31
N LEU A 123 -18.39 1.40 -19.49
CA LEU A 123 -18.68 0.74 -20.76
C LEU A 123 -17.44 -0.06 -21.17
N TYR A 124 -17.33 -1.27 -20.62
CA TYR A 124 -16.19 -2.15 -20.82
C TYR A 124 -16.33 -2.99 -22.09
N TYR A 125 -15.31 -2.96 -22.93
CA TYR A 125 -15.05 -3.99 -23.92
C TYR A 125 -13.55 -4.35 -23.92
N GLY A 126 -13.21 -5.64 -23.87
CA GLY A 126 -11.82 -6.09 -23.80
C GLY A 126 -10.99 -5.62 -24.99
N GLY A 127 -9.90 -4.87 -24.73
CA GLY A 127 -9.02 -4.35 -25.79
C GLY A 127 -9.69 -3.36 -26.74
N CYS A 128 -10.74 -2.66 -26.31
CA CYS A 128 -11.44 -1.70 -27.16
C CYS A 128 -10.55 -0.49 -27.51
N SER A 129 -10.30 -0.29 -28.80
CA SER A 129 -9.65 0.90 -29.36
C SER A 129 -10.68 1.97 -29.71
N LEU A 130 -10.23 3.20 -29.98
CA LEU A 130 -11.10 4.26 -30.50
C LEU A 130 -11.84 3.81 -31.78
N ASP A 131 -11.15 3.16 -32.72
CA ASP A 131 -11.77 2.61 -33.94
C ASP A 131 -12.87 1.59 -33.62
N ARG A 132 -12.64 0.75 -32.61
CA ARG A 132 -13.62 -0.25 -32.17
C ARG A 132 -14.82 0.42 -31.51
N HIS A 133 -14.62 1.44 -30.67
CA HIS A 133 -15.70 2.23 -30.09
C HIS A 133 -16.58 2.86 -31.17
N ARG A 134 -15.96 3.50 -32.18
CA ARG A 134 -16.69 4.03 -33.35
C ARG A 134 -17.50 2.95 -34.07
N THR A 135 -16.89 1.79 -34.32
CA THR A 135 -17.58 0.65 -34.95
C THR A 135 -18.80 0.23 -34.13
N HIS A 136 -18.72 0.21 -32.79
CA HIS A 136 -19.86 -0.13 -31.94
C HIS A 136 -20.95 0.96 -31.94
N ILE A 137 -20.55 2.24 -32.00
CA ILE A 137 -21.47 3.37 -32.15
C ILE A 137 -22.26 3.24 -33.46
N GLU A 138 -21.57 3.09 -34.60
CA GLU A 138 -22.19 3.06 -35.93
C GLU A 138 -23.17 1.87 -36.09
N ASN A 139 -22.86 0.74 -35.45
CA ASN A 139 -23.70 -0.45 -35.51
C ASN A 139 -24.81 -0.48 -34.43
N GLY A 140 -24.82 0.46 -33.47
CA GLY A 140 -25.76 0.46 -32.35
C GLY A 140 -25.71 -0.80 -31.47
N ALA A 141 -24.59 -1.54 -31.51
CA ALA A 141 -24.49 -2.89 -30.97
C ALA A 141 -24.43 -2.91 -29.44
N ALA A 142 -25.14 -3.86 -28.82
CA ALA A 142 -25.04 -4.14 -27.38
C ALA A 142 -23.75 -4.92 -27.04
N ALA A 143 -22.60 -4.31 -27.35
CA ALA A 143 -21.29 -4.96 -27.29
C ALA A 143 -20.62 -4.89 -25.91
N TYR A 144 -20.92 -3.86 -25.13
CA TYR A 144 -20.21 -3.58 -23.88
C TYR A 144 -20.76 -4.46 -22.75
N ASP A 145 -19.88 -4.91 -21.87
CA ASP A 145 -20.26 -5.21 -20.49
C ASP A 145 -20.37 -3.87 -19.77
N PHE A 146 -21.56 -3.30 -19.72
CA PHE A 146 -21.79 -2.09 -18.95
C PHE A 146 -21.77 -2.45 -17.47
N ARG A 147 -20.75 -1.96 -16.77
CA ARG A 147 -20.50 -2.22 -15.36
C ARG A 147 -20.89 -1.01 -14.52
N VAL A 148 -21.56 -1.24 -13.39
CA VAL A 148 -22.00 -0.17 -12.49
C VAL A 148 -21.63 -0.49 -11.05
N ASN A 149 -21.11 0.51 -10.34
CA ASN A 149 -20.84 0.45 -8.90
C ASN A 149 -21.39 1.70 -8.19
N THR A 150 -22.24 1.48 -7.19
CA THR A 150 -22.88 2.51 -6.35
C THR A 150 -22.47 2.36 -4.88
N GLY A 151 -21.30 1.76 -4.60
CA GLY A 151 -20.79 1.45 -3.27
C GLY A 151 -21.11 0.04 -2.77
N SER A 152 -21.91 -0.73 -3.51
CA SER A 152 -22.27 -2.13 -3.17
C SER A 152 -21.52 -3.17 -4.01
N GLY A 153 -20.47 -2.76 -4.72
CA GLY A 153 -19.72 -3.60 -5.65
C GLY A 153 -20.19 -3.48 -7.10
N TRP A 154 -19.44 -4.09 -8.01
CA TRP A 154 -19.68 -4.02 -9.45
C TRP A 154 -20.77 -5.00 -9.90
N THR A 155 -21.79 -4.47 -10.59
CA THR A 155 -22.76 -5.25 -11.36
C THR A 155 -22.46 -5.13 -12.85
N SER A 156 -22.98 -6.03 -13.70
CA SER A 156 -22.72 -5.99 -15.14
C SER A 156 -23.92 -6.44 -15.98
N SER A 157 -24.13 -5.78 -17.11
CA SER A 157 -25.12 -6.17 -18.13
C SER A 157 -24.61 -5.88 -19.55
N LYS A 158 -25.12 -6.60 -20.55
CA LYS A 158 -24.77 -6.35 -21.96
C LYS A 158 -25.56 -5.17 -22.52
N GLN A 159 -24.87 -4.10 -22.90
CA GLN A 159 -25.49 -2.85 -23.33
C GLN A 159 -24.74 -2.20 -24.50
N ASN A 160 -25.42 -1.28 -25.17
CA ASN A 160 -24.80 -0.39 -26.15
C ASN A 160 -24.35 0.91 -25.47
N ILE A 161 -23.61 1.73 -26.21
CA ILE A 161 -23.09 3.01 -25.70
C ILE A 161 -24.20 4.00 -25.35
N GLN A 162 -25.27 4.08 -26.14
CA GLN A 162 -26.41 4.96 -25.87
C GLN A 162 -27.05 4.65 -24.51
N TYR A 163 -27.30 3.38 -24.21
CA TYR A 163 -27.81 2.96 -22.91
C TYR A 163 -26.90 3.41 -21.76
N GLY A 164 -25.58 3.28 -21.92
CA GLY A 164 -24.63 3.74 -20.90
C GLY A 164 -24.70 5.25 -20.70
N LEU A 165 -24.84 6.03 -21.77
CA LEU A 165 -25.00 7.49 -21.70
C LEU A 165 -26.31 7.91 -21.01
N ASP A 166 -27.40 7.18 -21.27
CA ASP A 166 -28.74 7.49 -20.72
C ASP A 166 -28.94 6.94 -19.29
N TYR A 167 -28.01 6.15 -18.76
CA TYR A 167 -28.19 5.42 -17.50
C TYR A 167 -28.27 6.33 -16.27
N ALA A 168 -27.53 7.43 -16.26
CA ALA A 168 -27.47 8.37 -15.15
C ALA A 168 -27.18 9.79 -15.66
N ASP A 169 -27.46 10.79 -14.83
CA ASP A 169 -27.05 12.18 -15.06
C ASP A 169 -25.54 12.30 -14.80
N TRP A 170 -24.74 11.83 -15.76
CA TRP A 170 -23.29 11.84 -15.68
C TRP A 170 -22.76 13.26 -15.52
N GLN A 171 -21.86 13.47 -14.55
CA GLN A 171 -21.14 14.74 -14.43
C GLN A 171 -19.83 14.69 -15.21
N ILE A 172 -19.24 13.50 -15.31
CA ILE A 172 -17.95 13.27 -15.93
C ILE A 172 -18.04 12.04 -16.84
N ILE A 173 -17.52 12.15 -18.05
CA ILE A 173 -17.32 11.04 -18.97
C ILE A 173 -15.85 10.97 -19.35
N THR A 174 -15.22 9.79 -19.25
CA THR A 174 -13.82 9.62 -19.66
C THR A 174 -13.71 8.81 -20.94
N VAL A 175 -12.81 9.21 -21.84
CA VAL A 175 -12.46 8.44 -23.05
C VAL A 175 -10.96 8.11 -23.02
N GLN A 176 -10.58 6.98 -23.61
CA GLN A 176 -9.18 6.58 -23.75
C GLN A 176 -8.94 5.77 -25.03
N GLN A 177 -7.67 5.65 -25.41
CA GLN A 177 -7.21 4.70 -26.43
C GLN A 177 -6.90 3.32 -25.82
N VAL A 178 -6.85 2.28 -26.65
CA VAL A 178 -6.28 0.97 -26.26
C VAL A 178 -4.77 1.08 -26.06
N SER A 179 -4.25 0.35 -25.07
CA SER A 179 -2.88 0.48 -24.59
C SER A 179 -1.79 0.27 -25.65
N GLY A 180 -2.01 -0.65 -26.60
CA GLY A 180 -1.05 -0.90 -27.69
C GLY A 180 -0.97 0.21 -28.73
N TYR A 181 -1.89 1.18 -28.68
CA TYR A 181 -1.97 2.33 -29.59
C TYR A 181 -1.96 3.67 -28.86
N SER A 182 -1.87 3.69 -27.53
CA SER A 182 -1.97 4.92 -26.74
C SER A 182 -0.87 5.93 -27.07
N GLY A 183 0.31 5.48 -27.49
CA GLY A 183 1.39 6.32 -28.01
C GLY A 183 1.52 6.38 -29.54
N ILE A 184 0.49 6.02 -30.31
CA ILE A 184 0.51 6.03 -31.79
C ILE A 184 -0.45 7.12 -32.31
N PRO A 185 0.05 8.31 -32.70
CA PRO A 185 -0.79 9.44 -33.11
C PRO A 185 -1.81 9.11 -34.19
N GLU A 186 -1.44 8.31 -35.19
CA GLU A 186 -2.28 8.00 -36.34
C GLU A 186 -3.52 7.17 -35.95
N SER A 187 -3.51 6.52 -34.78
CA SER A 187 -4.63 5.72 -34.28
C SER A 187 -5.77 6.55 -33.66
N TYR A 188 -5.59 7.86 -33.53
CA TYR A 188 -6.55 8.76 -32.86
C TYR A 188 -7.58 9.38 -33.81
N GLY A 189 -7.56 9.01 -35.10
CA GLY A 189 -8.45 9.60 -36.12
C GLY A 189 -9.95 9.51 -35.82
N ASN A 190 -10.37 8.57 -34.96
CA ASN A 190 -11.76 8.40 -34.55
C ASN A 190 -12.11 9.02 -33.18
N MET A 191 -11.15 9.67 -32.51
CA MET A 191 -11.39 10.31 -31.22
C MET A 191 -12.48 11.38 -31.30
N GLN A 192 -12.38 12.30 -32.27
CA GLN A 192 -13.34 13.40 -32.38
C GLN A 192 -14.75 12.90 -32.66
N TYR A 193 -14.91 11.89 -33.50
CA TYR A 193 -16.21 11.28 -33.78
C TYR A 193 -16.88 10.74 -32.49
N ILE A 194 -16.13 10.10 -31.61
CA ILE A 194 -16.65 9.58 -30.34
C ILE A 194 -17.04 10.73 -29.41
N ILE A 195 -16.20 11.77 -29.33
CA ILE A 195 -16.45 12.96 -28.50
C ILE A 195 -17.73 13.66 -28.98
N ASP A 196 -17.85 13.91 -30.28
CA ASP A 196 -19.03 14.56 -30.87
C ASP A 196 -20.29 13.70 -30.64
N TYR A 197 -20.19 12.38 -30.81
CA TYR A 197 -21.29 11.47 -30.51
C TYR A 197 -21.76 11.58 -29.05
N VAL A 198 -20.84 11.64 -28.09
CA VAL A 198 -21.16 11.83 -26.66
C VAL A 198 -21.78 13.20 -26.44
N ARG A 199 -21.16 14.27 -26.95
CA ARG A 199 -21.61 15.66 -26.79
C ARG A 199 -23.03 15.89 -27.28
N ASP A 200 -23.42 15.26 -28.39
CA ASP A 200 -24.77 15.35 -28.95
C ASP A 200 -25.86 14.70 -28.06
N ARG A 201 -25.48 13.97 -27.00
CA ARG A 201 -26.38 13.10 -26.22
C ARG A 201 -26.37 13.36 -24.72
N VAL A 202 -25.47 14.22 -24.24
CA VAL A 202 -25.34 14.52 -22.83
C VAL A 202 -25.56 15.99 -22.57
N ASP A 203 -25.84 16.34 -21.32
CA ASP A 203 -25.99 17.73 -20.91
C ASP A 203 -24.71 18.54 -21.25
N PRO A 204 -24.82 19.79 -21.74
CA PRO A 204 -23.65 20.62 -22.05
C PRO A 204 -22.68 20.86 -20.87
N PHE A 205 -23.14 20.69 -19.62
CA PHE A 205 -22.31 20.82 -18.42
C PHE A 205 -21.54 19.54 -18.05
N VAL A 206 -21.81 18.41 -18.71
CA VAL A 206 -21.01 17.18 -18.52
C VAL A 206 -19.58 17.46 -18.94
N LYS A 207 -18.60 17.08 -18.13
CA LYS A 207 -17.19 17.23 -18.48
C LYS A 207 -16.66 15.95 -19.14
N ILE A 208 -16.01 16.07 -20.29
CA ILE A 208 -15.31 14.97 -20.94
C ILE A 208 -13.83 15.06 -20.59
N TYR A 209 -13.29 14.01 -20.00
CA TYR A 209 -11.88 13.87 -19.67
C TYR A 209 -11.22 12.83 -20.56
N PHE A 210 -9.92 13.02 -20.86
CA PHE A 210 -9.12 11.99 -21.49
C PHE A 210 -8.29 11.23 -20.44
N HIS A 211 -8.43 9.91 -20.37
CA HIS A 211 -7.64 9.09 -19.45
C HIS A 211 -6.28 8.72 -20.08
N ILE A 212 -5.20 9.33 -19.57
CA ILE A 212 -3.82 9.06 -19.99
C ILE A 212 -3.36 7.77 -19.32
N THR A 213 -3.18 6.73 -20.14
CA THR A 213 -2.83 5.38 -19.66
C THR A 213 -1.32 5.20 -19.50
N TRP A 214 -0.91 4.11 -18.84
CA TRP A 214 0.48 3.82 -18.49
C TRP A 214 1.24 3.04 -19.57
N ALA A 215 2.56 3.18 -19.56
CA ALA A 215 3.47 2.31 -20.29
C ALA A 215 3.53 0.91 -19.66
N TYR A 216 3.81 -0.08 -20.49
CA TYR A 216 4.02 -1.46 -20.04
C TYR A 216 5.26 -1.63 -19.17
N GLN A 217 5.31 -2.73 -18.43
CA GLN A 217 6.52 -3.14 -17.69
C GLN A 217 7.69 -3.32 -18.65
N SER A 218 8.91 -2.99 -18.20
CA SER A 218 10.15 -3.08 -18.98
C SER A 218 10.39 -4.46 -19.58
N ASN A 219 9.99 -5.52 -18.87
CA ASN A 219 10.12 -6.92 -19.30
C ASN A 219 8.84 -7.48 -19.96
N SER A 220 7.86 -6.64 -20.29
CA SER A 220 6.57 -7.09 -20.83
C SER A 220 6.74 -7.90 -22.11
N SER A 221 6.09 -9.05 -22.16
CA SER A 221 6.06 -9.92 -23.35
C SER A 221 4.98 -9.53 -24.35
N HIS A 222 4.08 -8.58 -24.00
CA HIS A 222 2.93 -8.20 -24.81
C HIS A 222 3.32 -7.81 -26.25
N GLY A 223 2.61 -8.35 -27.24
CA GLY A 223 2.98 -8.22 -28.66
C GLY A 223 3.05 -6.77 -29.13
N ASP A 224 2.11 -5.93 -28.68
CA ASP A 224 2.10 -4.51 -29.03
C ASP A 224 3.28 -3.71 -28.48
N PHE A 225 4.00 -4.23 -27.48
CA PHE A 225 5.16 -3.52 -26.94
C PHE A 225 6.27 -3.35 -27.98
N ALA A 226 6.29 -4.20 -29.02
CA ALA A 226 7.20 -4.08 -30.16
C ALA A 226 7.04 -2.75 -30.92
N LYS A 227 5.86 -2.11 -30.89
CA LYS A 227 5.63 -0.77 -31.48
C LYS A 227 6.48 0.32 -30.82
N TYR A 228 6.92 0.06 -29.59
CA TYR A 228 7.72 0.95 -28.76
C TYR A 228 9.13 0.38 -28.53
N ASN A 229 9.62 -0.47 -29.44
CA ASN A 229 10.92 -1.14 -29.34
C ASN A 229 11.10 -1.96 -28.04
N ARG A 230 9.99 -2.42 -27.44
CA ARG A 230 9.97 -3.09 -26.13
C ARG A 230 10.68 -2.28 -25.04
N ASN A 231 10.53 -0.95 -25.08
CA ASN A 231 11.15 -0.05 -24.13
C ASN A 231 10.09 0.79 -23.41
N GLN A 232 10.07 0.70 -22.08
CA GLN A 232 9.05 1.35 -21.24
C GLN A 232 9.05 2.87 -21.42
N MET A 233 10.21 3.52 -21.34
CA MET A 233 10.29 4.97 -21.46
C MET A 233 9.98 5.46 -22.88
N THR A 234 10.31 4.67 -23.91
CA THR A 234 9.89 4.94 -25.28
C THR A 234 8.36 4.94 -25.40
N MET A 235 7.71 3.95 -24.79
CA MET A 235 6.24 3.89 -24.75
C MET A 235 5.63 5.03 -23.94
N TYR A 236 6.14 5.30 -22.74
CA TYR A 236 5.66 6.40 -21.89
C TYR A 236 5.76 7.75 -22.61
N ASN A 237 6.94 8.08 -23.14
CA ASN A 237 7.17 9.32 -23.87
C ASN A 237 6.24 9.42 -25.10
N ALA A 238 6.05 8.32 -25.84
CA ALA A 238 5.14 8.30 -26.98
C ALA A 238 3.69 8.57 -26.56
N ILE A 239 3.23 8.01 -25.45
CA ILE A 239 1.88 8.26 -24.90
C ILE A 239 1.69 9.74 -24.55
N VAL A 240 2.55 10.30 -23.70
CA VAL A 240 2.40 11.68 -23.25
C VAL A 240 2.57 12.68 -24.40
N ASN A 241 3.47 12.42 -25.35
CA ASN A 241 3.61 13.27 -26.54
C ASN A 241 2.38 13.21 -27.45
N THR A 242 1.79 12.02 -27.62
CA THR A 242 0.58 11.85 -28.42
C THR A 242 -0.59 12.62 -27.80
N VAL A 243 -0.79 12.48 -26.49
CA VAL A 243 -1.83 13.21 -25.76
C VAL A 243 -1.59 14.72 -25.82
N GLN A 244 -0.37 15.19 -25.55
CA GLN A 244 -0.04 16.61 -25.68
C GLN A 244 -0.30 17.16 -27.08
N THR A 245 -0.10 16.37 -28.12
CA THR A 245 -0.25 16.84 -29.50
C THR A 245 -1.71 16.84 -29.96
N LEU A 246 -2.49 15.82 -29.58
CA LEU A 246 -3.80 15.56 -30.17
C LEU A 246 -4.98 15.83 -29.23
N VAL A 247 -4.75 15.77 -27.93
CA VAL A 247 -5.80 15.91 -26.91
C VAL A 247 -5.74 17.30 -26.28
N VAL A 248 -4.54 17.77 -25.93
CA VAL A 248 -4.36 19.12 -25.37
C VAL A 248 -4.73 20.16 -26.43
N GLY A 249 -5.71 21.01 -26.12
CA GLY A 249 -6.25 22.02 -27.03
C GLY A 249 -7.54 21.60 -27.74
N ASN A 250 -8.02 20.36 -27.56
CA ASN A 250 -9.36 19.98 -27.99
C ASN A 250 -10.41 20.63 -27.06
N TYR A 251 -11.16 21.61 -27.58
CA TYR A 251 -12.13 22.39 -26.80
C TYR A 251 -13.32 21.59 -26.27
N ASN A 252 -13.54 20.36 -26.76
CA ASN A 252 -14.58 19.46 -26.26
C ASN A 252 -14.08 18.53 -25.15
N ILE A 253 -12.82 18.65 -24.72
CA ILE A 253 -12.23 17.88 -23.62
C ILE A 253 -11.83 18.86 -22.50
N GLU A 254 -12.47 18.77 -21.35
CA GLU A 254 -12.23 19.66 -20.20
C GLU A 254 -10.90 19.41 -19.50
N GLY A 255 -10.38 18.19 -19.56
CA GLY A 255 -9.15 17.83 -18.86
C GLY A 255 -8.66 16.44 -19.18
N TYR A 256 -7.62 16.02 -18.45
CA TYR A 256 -7.01 14.72 -18.63
C TYR A 256 -6.56 14.15 -17.29
N ILE A 257 -6.66 12.83 -17.15
CA ILE A 257 -6.30 12.12 -15.92
C ILE A 257 -4.93 11.44 -16.12
N PRO A 258 -3.86 11.92 -15.47
CA PRO A 258 -2.48 11.50 -15.76
C PRO A 258 -2.08 10.20 -15.07
N SER A 259 -2.93 9.16 -15.11
CA SER A 259 -2.65 7.86 -14.49
C SER A 259 -1.32 7.26 -14.99
N GLY A 260 -1.02 7.41 -16.28
CA GLY A 260 0.24 6.94 -16.87
C GLY A 260 1.47 7.56 -16.21
N THR A 261 1.42 8.85 -15.93
CA THR A 261 2.48 9.60 -15.27
C THR A 261 2.54 9.27 -13.79
N ALA A 262 1.40 9.09 -13.10
CA ALA A 262 1.39 8.65 -11.71
C ALA A 262 2.06 7.28 -11.53
N ILE A 263 1.78 6.33 -12.42
CA ILE A 263 2.44 5.03 -12.45
C ILE A 263 3.93 5.17 -12.76
N GLN A 264 4.30 6.01 -13.73
CA GLN A 264 5.71 6.21 -14.08
C GLN A 264 6.52 6.90 -12.97
N ASN A 265 5.93 7.86 -12.25
CA ASN A 265 6.49 8.47 -11.06
C ASN A 265 6.71 7.41 -9.97
N LEU A 266 5.69 6.60 -9.68
CA LEU A 266 5.80 5.58 -8.63
C LEU A 266 6.84 4.50 -8.96
N ARG A 267 7.05 4.16 -10.23
CA ARG A 267 8.14 3.26 -10.67
C ARG A 267 9.54 3.77 -10.34
N THR A 268 9.71 5.07 -10.08
CA THR A 268 11.01 5.64 -9.68
C THR A 268 11.27 5.53 -8.16
N SER A 269 10.27 5.10 -7.39
CA SER A 269 10.42 4.79 -5.96
C SER A 269 11.06 3.41 -5.74
N TYR A 270 11.25 3.03 -4.48
CA TYR A 270 11.68 1.69 -4.07
C TYR A 270 10.78 0.55 -4.59
N LEU A 271 9.53 0.83 -4.97
CA LEU A 271 8.63 -0.16 -5.55
C LEU A 271 9.11 -0.64 -6.93
N GLY A 272 9.85 0.20 -7.64
CA GLY A 272 10.39 -0.13 -8.96
C GLY A 272 9.31 -0.52 -9.97
N ASP A 273 9.71 -1.30 -10.96
CA ASP A 273 8.86 -1.69 -12.07
C ASP A 273 8.00 -2.95 -11.77
N THR A 274 7.22 -2.88 -10.69
CA THR A 274 6.41 -3.99 -10.14
C THR A 274 4.89 -3.73 -10.19
N LEU A 275 4.49 -2.57 -10.71
CA LEU A 275 3.11 -2.06 -10.64
C LEU A 275 2.14 -2.72 -11.63
N THR A 276 2.51 -3.86 -12.23
CA THR A 276 1.68 -4.61 -13.19
C THR A 276 1.64 -6.09 -12.86
N ARG A 277 0.46 -6.72 -13.03
CA ARG A 277 0.25 -8.15 -12.72
C ARG A 277 0.64 -9.10 -13.84
N ASP A 278 0.68 -8.62 -15.07
CA ASP A 278 0.92 -9.41 -16.28
C ASP A 278 1.80 -8.66 -17.30
N GLY A 279 2.56 -7.67 -16.82
CA GLY A 279 3.43 -6.83 -17.64
C GLY A 279 2.74 -5.68 -18.34
N TYR A 280 1.42 -5.52 -18.24
CA TYR A 280 0.72 -4.35 -18.80
C TYR A 280 -0.53 -3.91 -18.06
N HIS A 281 -1.33 -4.81 -17.49
CA HIS A 281 -2.39 -4.43 -16.57
C HIS A 281 -1.84 -4.20 -15.17
N LEU A 282 -2.45 -3.28 -14.43
CA LEU A 282 -1.94 -2.87 -13.12
C LEU A 282 -1.98 -3.99 -12.08
N SER A 283 -1.08 -3.97 -11.11
CA SER A 283 -1.16 -4.86 -9.95
C SER A 283 -2.50 -4.67 -9.25
N ALA A 284 -3.07 -5.74 -8.70
CA ALA A 284 -4.41 -5.72 -8.14
C ALA A 284 -4.54 -4.74 -6.95
N ASP A 285 -3.42 -4.50 -6.27
CA ASP A 285 -3.24 -3.64 -5.11
C ASP A 285 -2.75 -2.23 -5.51
N ILE A 286 -1.44 -1.97 -5.40
CA ILE A 286 -0.79 -0.67 -5.48
C ILE A 286 -1.03 0.00 -6.82
N GLY A 287 -0.81 -0.71 -7.93
CA GLY A 287 -0.97 -0.14 -9.27
C GLY A 287 -2.38 0.38 -9.50
N ARG A 288 -3.41 -0.46 -9.31
CA ARG A 288 -4.82 -0.05 -9.44
C ARG A 288 -5.17 1.08 -8.49
N TYR A 289 -4.64 1.04 -7.26
CA TYR A 289 -4.94 2.05 -6.26
C TYR A 289 -4.33 3.41 -6.62
N THR A 290 -3.10 3.44 -7.14
CA THR A 290 -2.47 4.66 -7.67
C THR A 290 -3.30 5.28 -8.79
N ALA A 291 -3.80 4.47 -9.74
CA ALA A 291 -4.66 4.96 -10.81
C ALA A 291 -6.00 5.49 -10.27
N ALA A 292 -6.64 4.76 -9.34
CA ALA A 292 -7.89 5.18 -8.71
C ALA A 292 -7.74 6.48 -7.91
N LEU A 293 -6.64 6.63 -7.16
CA LEU A 293 -6.34 7.85 -6.41
C LEU A 293 -6.04 9.04 -7.32
N THR A 294 -5.40 8.78 -8.48
CA THR A 294 -5.20 9.81 -9.53
C THR A 294 -6.53 10.30 -10.08
N TRP A 295 -7.45 9.38 -10.37
CA TRP A 295 -8.82 9.71 -10.81
C TRP A 295 -9.56 10.51 -9.74
N TYR A 296 -9.55 10.04 -8.49
CA TYR A 296 -10.20 10.72 -7.38
C TYR A 296 -9.70 12.16 -7.24
N LYS A 297 -8.39 12.36 -7.18
CA LYS A 297 -7.78 13.68 -7.02
C LYS A 297 -8.11 14.61 -8.20
N GLU A 298 -7.91 14.16 -9.44
CA GLU A 298 -8.15 14.98 -10.63
C GLU A 298 -9.63 15.39 -10.76
N LEU A 299 -10.53 14.44 -10.56
CA LEU A 299 -11.95 14.65 -10.86
C LEU A 299 -12.71 15.41 -9.77
N THR A 300 -12.22 15.35 -8.53
CA THR A 300 -12.85 16.02 -7.38
C THR A 300 -12.11 17.27 -6.94
N GLY A 301 -10.84 17.43 -7.32
CA GLY A 301 -9.95 18.46 -6.80
C GLY A 301 -9.57 18.26 -5.34
N ALA A 302 -9.82 17.08 -4.76
CA ALA A 302 -9.55 16.79 -3.36
C ALA A 302 -8.06 16.90 -3.02
N ASP A 303 -7.78 17.40 -1.81
CA ASP A 303 -6.48 17.21 -1.20
C ASP A 303 -6.40 15.78 -0.65
N ILE A 304 -5.34 15.08 -1.03
CA ILE A 304 -5.08 13.70 -0.63
C ILE A 304 -3.99 13.59 0.44
N THR A 305 -3.49 14.73 0.95
CA THR A 305 -2.39 14.77 1.92
C THR A 305 -2.70 13.93 3.15
N ASP A 306 -3.91 14.06 3.71
CA ASP A 306 -4.33 13.36 4.93
C ASP A 306 -5.18 12.10 4.67
N LEU A 307 -5.37 11.71 3.41
CA LEU A 307 -6.19 10.53 3.05
C LEU A 307 -5.56 9.25 3.62
N THR A 308 -6.31 8.47 4.39
CA THR A 308 -5.82 7.20 4.98
C THR A 308 -6.59 5.97 4.52
N VAL A 309 -7.65 6.19 3.72
CA VAL A 309 -8.52 5.15 3.21
C VAL A 309 -7.73 4.22 2.31
N VAL A 310 -7.78 2.91 2.58
CA VAL A 310 -7.26 1.87 1.69
C VAL A 310 -8.28 0.74 1.57
N PRO A 311 -8.34 0.03 0.43
CA PRO A 311 -9.22 -1.11 0.26
C PRO A 311 -8.96 -2.20 1.30
N LYS A 312 -10.02 -2.73 1.93
CA LYS A 312 -9.87 -3.68 3.04
C LYS A 312 -9.14 -4.96 2.62
N ALA A 313 -9.32 -5.38 1.36
CA ALA A 313 -8.65 -6.57 0.81
C ALA A 313 -7.16 -6.36 0.52
N TYR A 314 -6.68 -5.11 0.53
CA TYR A 314 -5.32 -4.72 0.12
C TYR A 314 -4.68 -3.77 1.16
N SER A 315 -4.66 -4.19 2.42
CA SER A 315 -4.12 -3.38 3.52
C SER A 315 -2.64 -3.05 3.36
N ASN A 316 -1.89 -3.79 2.54
CA ASN A 316 -0.49 -3.53 2.19
C ASN A 316 -0.29 -2.18 1.47
N ILE A 317 -1.35 -1.59 0.89
CA ILE A 317 -1.29 -0.26 0.28
C ILE A 317 -0.89 0.81 1.31
N THR A 318 -1.26 0.63 2.59
CA THR A 318 -0.99 1.59 3.68
C THR A 318 0.49 1.98 3.74
N ASP A 319 1.38 1.00 3.60
CA ASP A 319 2.84 1.14 3.73
C ASP A 319 3.44 1.96 2.60
N HIS A 320 2.75 1.96 1.47
CA HIS A 320 3.17 2.60 0.23
C HIS A 320 2.43 3.92 0.00
N LEU A 321 1.44 4.23 0.84
CA LEU A 321 0.56 5.37 0.67
C LEU A 321 1.30 6.71 0.59
N PRO A 322 2.39 6.97 1.35
CA PRO A 322 3.18 8.19 1.19
C PRO A 322 3.80 8.33 -0.22
N ALA A 323 4.41 7.25 -0.74
CA ALA A 323 5.00 7.24 -2.08
C ALA A 323 3.93 7.32 -3.18
N ILE A 324 2.78 6.65 -3.00
CA ILE A 324 1.64 6.73 -3.91
C ILE A 324 1.10 8.16 -3.96
N LYS A 325 0.86 8.80 -2.82
CA LYS A 325 0.38 10.19 -2.75
C LYS A 325 1.36 11.16 -3.40
N GLU A 326 2.65 11.01 -3.16
CA GLU A 326 3.70 11.80 -3.82
C GLU A 326 3.62 11.62 -5.34
N ALA A 327 3.61 10.38 -5.82
CA ALA A 327 3.56 10.08 -7.25
C ALA A 327 2.31 10.67 -7.93
N VAL A 328 1.16 10.57 -7.27
CA VAL A 328 -0.13 11.14 -7.72
C VAL A 328 -0.08 12.66 -7.73
N ASN A 329 0.34 13.31 -6.63
CA ASN A 329 0.45 14.77 -6.56
C ASN A 329 1.40 15.31 -7.64
N ASN A 330 2.55 14.65 -7.81
CA ASN A 330 3.52 15.01 -8.85
C ASN A 330 2.96 14.82 -10.26
N ALA A 331 2.17 13.77 -10.50
CA ALA A 331 1.55 13.55 -11.80
C ALA A 331 0.47 14.58 -12.12
N ILE A 332 -0.28 15.06 -11.13
CA ILE A 332 -1.25 16.14 -11.34
C ILE A 332 -0.54 17.47 -11.59
N ALA A 333 0.55 17.75 -10.89
CA ALA A 333 1.34 18.96 -11.10
C ALA A 333 2.09 18.96 -12.45
N ASN A 334 2.65 17.81 -12.82
CA ASN A 334 3.50 17.63 -14.00
C ASN A 334 2.98 16.46 -14.86
N PRO A 335 1.83 16.61 -15.54
CA PRO A 335 1.09 15.50 -16.16
C PRO A 335 1.77 14.81 -17.33
N PHE A 336 2.80 15.43 -17.91
CA PHE A 336 3.46 14.94 -19.11
C PHE A 336 4.95 14.62 -18.92
N GLU A 337 5.44 14.65 -17.68
CA GLU A 337 6.85 14.38 -17.38
C GLU A 337 6.99 13.59 -16.09
N VAL A 338 8.01 12.74 -16.05
CA VAL A 338 8.30 11.96 -14.85
C VAL A 338 8.93 12.88 -13.81
N THR A 339 8.34 12.92 -12.62
CA THR A 339 8.95 13.50 -11.43
C THR A 339 9.52 12.36 -10.59
N PRO A 340 10.84 12.26 -10.43
CA PRO A 340 11.46 11.22 -9.61
C PRO A 340 10.94 11.26 -8.17
N SER A 341 10.64 10.09 -7.61
CA SER A 341 10.16 9.93 -6.25
C SER A 341 11.26 10.25 -5.25
N THR A 342 10.90 10.84 -4.11
CA THR A 342 11.83 10.98 -2.98
C THR A 342 11.93 9.70 -2.14
N TYR A 343 10.98 8.78 -2.31
CA TYR A 343 10.96 7.46 -1.67
C TYR A 343 11.78 6.45 -2.50
N THR A 344 13.07 6.72 -2.71
CA THR A 344 13.95 5.84 -3.51
C THR A 344 14.42 4.59 -2.77
N GLU A 345 14.39 4.63 -1.45
CA GLU A 345 14.56 3.49 -0.55
C GLU A 345 13.25 3.28 0.19
N ARG A 346 12.88 2.03 0.45
CA ARG A 346 11.78 1.76 1.39
C ARG A 346 12.23 2.34 2.73
N ASP A 347 11.38 3.04 3.46
CA ASP A 347 11.76 3.46 4.81
C ASP A 347 11.85 2.19 5.70
N LEU A 348 13.07 1.67 5.77
CA LEU A 348 13.49 0.40 6.32
C LEU A 348 13.55 0.42 7.85
N ALA A 349 12.67 1.13 8.58
CA ALA A 349 12.66 1.00 10.04
C ALA A 349 12.51 -0.48 10.50
N LEU A 350 12.00 -1.35 9.62
CA LEU A 350 11.95 -2.79 9.80
C LEU A 350 13.17 -3.58 9.28
N ASP A 351 13.93 -3.05 8.33
CA ASP A 351 15.02 -3.77 7.65
C ASP A 351 16.42 -3.21 7.98
N ARG A 352 16.50 -2.10 8.74
CA ARG A 352 17.74 -1.58 9.35
C ARG A 352 17.83 -2.02 10.81
N MET A 353 19.02 -2.44 11.20
CA MET A 353 19.31 -2.85 12.57
C MET A 353 19.20 -1.67 13.53
N THR A 354 18.14 -1.65 14.34
CA THR A 354 17.90 -0.60 15.35
C THR A 354 18.85 -0.78 16.55
N ALA A 355 18.93 0.23 17.43
CA ALA A 355 19.66 0.09 18.69
C ALA A 355 19.14 -1.08 19.54
N ASN A 356 17.83 -1.35 19.51
CA ASN A 356 17.22 -2.48 20.20
C ASN A 356 17.64 -3.82 19.60
N ASP A 357 17.69 -3.92 18.26
CA ASP A 357 18.19 -5.12 17.57
C ASP A 357 19.65 -5.41 17.92
N ARG A 358 20.49 -4.36 17.93
CA ARG A 358 21.91 -4.49 18.32
C ARG A 358 22.05 -4.93 19.78
N ASN A 359 21.27 -4.34 20.67
CA ASN A 359 21.26 -4.73 22.09
C ASN A 359 20.77 -6.16 22.30
N CYS A 360 19.79 -6.63 21.51
CA CYS A 360 19.32 -8.01 21.53
C CYS A 360 20.47 -8.98 21.22
N LEU A 361 21.21 -8.76 20.12
CA LEU A 361 22.33 -9.62 19.76
C LEU A 361 23.50 -9.54 20.75
N ILE A 362 23.83 -8.34 21.25
CA ILE A 362 24.84 -8.17 22.31
C ILE A 362 24.44 -8.93 23.58
N GLY A 363 23.16 -8.90 23.96
CA GLY A 363 22.62 -9.64 25.11
C GLY A 363 22.76 -11.16 24.97
N LEU A 364 22.80 -11.66 23.74
CA LEU A 364 23.07 -13.06 23.40
C LEU A 364 24.58 -13.38 23.30
N GLY A 365 25.45 -12.41 23.55
CA GLY A 365 26.90 -12.55 23.39
C GLY A 365 27.37 -12.58 21.93
N LEU A 366 26.53 -12.12 21.00
CA LEU A 366 26.82 -12.06 19.58
C LEU A 366 27.28 -10.66 19.19
N ASN A 367 28.18 -10.56 18.20
CA ASN A 367 28.56 -9.28 17.63
C ASN A 367 27.52 -8.86 16.57
N PRO A 368 26.79 -7.74 16.76
CA PRO A 368 25.77 -7.30 15.82
C PRO A 368 26.28 -7.10 14.38
N ASP A 369 27.56 -6.73 14.23
CA ASP A 369 28.12 -6.46 12.91
C ASP A 369 28.32 -7.72 12.05
N ASP A 370 28.26 -8.91 12.67
CA ASP A 370 28.34 -10.20 11.98
C ASP A 370 26.98 -10.68 11.44
N TYR A 371 25.91 -9.89 11.63
CA TYR A 371 24.54 -10.25 11.27
C TYR A 371 23.87 -9.20 10.37
N GLU A 372 22.88 -9.64 9.61
CA GLU A 372 21.94 -8.79 8.86
C GLU A 372 20.49 -9.19 9.13
N ILE A 373 19.54 -8.26 8.92
CA ILE A 373 18.11 -8.55 9.07
C ILE A 373 17.63 -9.29 7.82
N LEU A 374 16.94 -10.41 8.02
CA LEU A 374 16.34 -11.19 6.96
C LEU A 374 15.01 -10.56 6.51
N ASP A 375 14.86 -10.28 5.22
CA ASP A 375 13.55 -9.95 4.64
C ASP A 375 12.61 -11.15 4.75
N LEU A 376 11.47 -10.95 5.42
CA LEU A 376 10.55 -12.02 5.76
C LEU A 376 9.45 -12.27 4.72
N GLY A 377 9.26 -11.39 3.74
CA GLY A 377 8.21 -11.52 2.71
C GLY A 377 6.82 -11.80 3.32
N MET A 378 6.41 -10.97 4.28
CA MET A 378 5.21 -11.21 5.09
C MET A 378 3.90 -10.99 4.34
N VAL A 379 2.91 -11.83 4.64
CA VAL A 379 1.54 -11.78 4.12
C VAL A 379 0.57 -11.77 5.29
N ILE A 380 -0.15 -10.67 5.47
CA ILE A 380 -1.20 -10.52 6.50
C ILE A 380 -2.45 -11.28 6.07
N GLY A 381 -3.18 -11.85 7.03
CA GLY A 381 -4.40 -12.57 6.75
C GLY A 381 -4.15 -13.99 6.22
N ALA A 382 -2.97 -14.54 6.51
CA ALA A 382 -2.48 -15.79 5.97
C ALA A 382 -1.74 -16.61 7.04
N TYR A 383 -1.78 -17.93 6.90
CA TYR A 383 -0.96 -18.87 7.67
C TYR A 383 -0.70 -20.15 6.88
N TYR A 384 0.36 -20.87 7.19
CA TYR A 384 0.62 -22.21 6.69
C TYR A 384 0.01 -23.29 7.58
N ASN A 385 -0.37 -24.40 6.98
CA ASN A 385 -0.76 -25.60 7.72
C ASN A 385 -0.01 -26.81 7.17
N SER A 386 1.10 -27.17 7.82
CA SER A 386 2.01 -28.22 7.33
C SER A 386 1.40 -29.62 7.31
N THR A 387 0.26 -29.86 7.96
CA THR A 387 -0.45 -31.15 7.96
C THR A 387 -1.58 -31.24 6.93
N SER A 388 -1.87 -30.15 6.20
CA SER A 388 -2.93 -30.11 5.18
C SER A 388 -2.52 -30.82 3.88
N ALA A 389 -3.46 -31.36 3.12
CA ALA A 389 -3.22 -31.95 1.78
C ALA A 389 -2.67 -30.97 0.74
N THR A 390 -2.73 -29.65 1.00
CA THR A 390 -2.19 -28.57 0.17
C THR A 390 -0.95 -27.92 0.81
N SER A 391 -0.15 -28.73 1.49
CA SER A 391 0.65 -28.37 2.69
C SER A 391 1.56 -27.15 2.60
N SER A 392 2.05 -26.78 1.42
CA SER A 392 2.99 -25.65 1.23
C SER A 392 2.34 -24.32 0.79
N ASN A 393 1.04 -24.29 0.52
CA ASN A 393 0.34 -23.06 0.15
C ASN A 393 -0.17 -22.34 1.40
N MET A 394 -0.11 -21.01 1.39
CA MET A 394 -0.73 -20.19 2.42
C MET A 394 -2.26 -20.35 2.40
N VAL A 395 -2.85 -20.48 3.58
CA VAL A 395 -4.29 -20.43 3.79
C VAL A 395 -4.70 -18.97 4.00
N THR A 396 -5.38 -18.40 3.01
CA THR A 396 -5.79 -16.98 3.01
C THR A 396 -7.30 -16.76 3.18
N ASN A 397 -8.11 -17.81 3.01
CA ASN A 397 -9.57 -17.71 2.94
C ASN A 397 -10.29 -18.35 4.14
N ALA A 398 -9.55 -18.74 5.18
CA ALA A 398 -10.16 -19.31 6.38
C ALA A 398 -10.67 -18.20 7.30
N GLY A 399 -11.78 -18.43 8.01
CA GLY A 399 -12.35 -17.39 8.90
C GLY A 399 -11.40 -16.89 9.99
N ASN A 400 -10.39 -17.67 10.35
CA ASN A 400 -9.35 -17.29 11.30
C ASN A 400 -8.08 -16.73 10.64
N SER A 401 -7.92 -16.81 9.32
CA SER A 401 -6.70 -16.32 8.65
C SER A 401 -6.42 -14.84 8.90
N PRO A 402 -7.42 -13.93 9.07
CA PRO A 402 -7.17 -12.55 9.45
C PRO A 402 -6.36 -12.38 10.75
N GLY A 403 -6.31 -13.38 11.63
CA GLY A 403 -5.55 -13.33 12.88
C GLY A 403 -4.06 -13.64 12.77
N PHE A 404 -3.54 -13.90 11.56
CA PHE A 404 -2.18 -14.38 11.35
C PHE A 404 -1.44 -13.59 10.28
N ILE A 405 -0.11 -13.60 10.39
CA ILE A 405 0.83 -13.18 9.34
C ILE A 405 1.70 -14.39 8.98
N ALA A 406 1.82 -14.69 7.69
CA ALA A 406 2.70 -15.74 7.18
C ALA A 406 3.95 -15.14 6.53
N THR A 407 5.13 -15.69 6.78
CA THR A 407 6.35 -15.32 6.04
C THR A 407 6.44 -16.03 4.69
N LYS A 408 7.39 -15.63 3.84
CA LYS A 408 7.85 -16.52 2.76
C LYS A 408 8.47 -17.80 3.33
N LEU A 409 8.67 -18.80 2.47
CA LEU A 409 9.38 -20.03 2.85
C LEU A 409 10.90 -19.82 2.76
N PHE A 410 11.62 -20.38 3.72
CA PHE A 410 13.08 -20.35 3.84
C PHE A 410 13.67 -21.76 3.74
N THR A 411 14.92 -21.83 3.33
CA THR A 411 15.75 -23.05 3.31
C THR A 411 16.94 -22.84 4.24
N GLN A 412 17.81 -23.84 4.39
CA GLN A 412 19.08 -23.67 5.11
C GLN A 412 19.99 -22.61 4.47
N GLU A 413 19.84 -22.36 3.17
CA GLU A 413 20.61 -21.33 2.47
C GLU A 413 20.15 -19.92 2.85
N THR A 414 18.83 -19.70 2.95
CA THR A 414 18.26 -18.37 3.23
C THR A 414 18.01 -18.11 4.72
N LEU A 415 18.04 -19.14 5.55
CA LEU A 415 17.98 -19.07 7.01
C LEU A 415 19.08 -19.98 7.60
N PRO A 416 20.36 -19.61 7.50
CA PRO A 416 21.45 -20.51 7.89
C PRO A 416 21.48 -20.83 9.39
N VAL A 417 22.18 -21.92 9.73
CA VAL A 417 22.53 -22.24 11.13
C VAL A 417 23.26 -21.05 11.77
N GLY A 418 22.86 -20.70 12.98
CA GLY A 418 23.30 -19.49 13.68
C GLY A 418 22.34 -18.30 13.54
N SER A 419 21.30 -18.40 12.71
CA SER A 419 20.27 -17.35 12.64
C SER A 419 19.53 -17.19 13.97
N VAL A 420 19.18 -15.95 14.31
CA VAL A 420 18.49 -15.60 15.55
C VAL A 420 17.09 -15.10 15.22
N ILE A 421 16.08 -15.79 15.72
CA ILE A 421 14.66 -15.42 15.62
C ILE A 421 14.26 -14.78 16.94
N ASN A 422 13.93 -13.50 16.89
CA ASN A 422 13.55 -12.66 18.02
C ASN A 422 12.09 -12.23 17.88
N ILE A 423 11.26 -12.50 18.88
CA ILE A 423 9.87 -12.06 18.89
C ILE A 423 9.63 -10.97 19.94
N LEU A 424 8.91 -9.92 19.54
CA LEU A 424 8.59 -8.83 20.47
C LEU A 424 7.53 -9.27 21.49
N PRO A 425 7.54 -8.69 22.70
CA PRO A 425 6.50 -8.93 23.69
C PRO A 425 5.09 -8.70 23.14
N GLY A 426 4.18 -9.62 23.45
CA GLY A 426 2.79 -9.59 22.96
C GLY A 426 2.54 -10.39 21.68
N TYR A 427 3.59 -10.90 21.05
CA TYR A 427 3.51 -11.74 19.86
C TYR A 427 4.00 -13.17 20.14
N GLN A 428 3.57 -14.09 19.29
CA GLN A 428 4.03 -15.47 19.26
C GLN A 428 4.14 -15.93 17.80
N PHE A 429 5.04 -16.86 17.53
CA PHE A 429 5.12 -17.52 16.24
C PHE A 429 5.05 -19.03 16.36
N ARG A 430 4.57 -19.66 15.28
CA ARG A 430 4.69 -21.09 15.05
C ARG A 430 5.53 -21.33 13.82
N LEU A 431 6.46 -22.27 13.94
CA LEU A 431 7.24 -22.78 12.83
C LEU A 431 6.43 -23.84 12.08
N GLU A 432 6.22 -23.64 10.79
CA GLU A 432 5.64 -24.64 9.89
C GLU A 432 6.73 -25.08 8.92
N GLY A 433 7.05 -26.38 8.90
CA GLY A 433 8.20 -26.87 8.13
C GLY A 433 7.87 -28.11 7.30
N TRP A 434 8.66 -28.40 6.27
CA TRP A 434 8.49 -29.56 5.37
C TRP A 434 9.82 -30.14 4.95
N GLN A 435 9.93 -31.47 4.83
CA GLN A 435 11.06 -32.11 4.15
C GLN A 435 10.91 -32.01 2.61
N THR A 436 9.67 -32.05 2.13
CA THR A 436 9.36 -31.95 0.69
C THR A 436 8.07 -31.15 0.54
N LEU A 437 8.10 -30.09 -0.27
CA LEU A 437 6.92 -29.26 -0.53
C LEU A 437 5.79 -30.10 -1.15
N GLY A 438 4.54 -29.77 -0.79
CA GLY A 438 3.36 -30.51 -1.24
C GLY A 438 3.13 -31.86 -0.56
N THR A 439 4.00 -32.28 0.36
CA THR A 439 3.79 -33.48 1.19
C THR A 439 3.34 -33.06 2.59
N PRO A 440 2.20 -33.55 3.12
CA PRO A 440 1.78 -33.24 4.48
C PRO A 440 2.72 -33.87 5.53
N ASN A 441 2.99 -33.16 6.60
CA ASN A 441 3.63 -33.73 7.79
C ASN A 441 2.64 -34.57 8.61
N SER A 442 3.15 -35.55 9.34
CA SER A 442 2.40 -36.17 10.44
C SER A 442 2.18 -35.16 11.58
N GLU A 443 1.06 -35.29 12.30
CA GLU A 443 0.73 -34.40 13.43
C GLU A 443 1.81 -34.35 14.52
N GLU A 444 2.57 -35.43 14.68
CA GLU A 444 3.71 -35.56 15.62
C GLU A 444 4.92 -34.66 15.28
N ARG A 445 4.96 -34.08 14.07
CA ARG A 445 6.04 -33.19 13.61
C ARG A 445 5.64 -31.71 13.60
N ARG A 446 4.53 -31.36 14.26
CA ARG A 446 4.09 -29.97 14.40
C ARG A 446 4.89 -29.28 15.50
N SER A 447 5.40 -28.08 15.23
CA SER A 447 6.12 -27.32 16.24
C SER A 447 5.18 -26.69 17.28
N ASN A 448 5.69 -26.47 18.49
CA ASN A 448 5.02 -25.64 19.49
C ASN A 448 5.22 -24.15 19.15
N ASN A 449 4.52 -23.26 19.86
CA ASN A 449 4.79 -21.84 19.76
C ASN A 449 6.11 -21.51 20.49
N TYR A 450 6.92 -20.62 19.93
CA TYR A 450 8.19 -20.19 20.49
C TYR A 450 8.15 -18.72 20.89
N ASN A 451 9.02 -18.34 21.83
CA ASN A 451 9.31 -16.94 22.17
C ASN A 451 10.52 -16.49 21.35
N ASP A 452 11.72 -17.01 21.61
CA ASP A 452 12.92 -16.75 20.78
C ASP A 452 13.60 -18.08 20.40
N MET A 453 14.35 -18.09 19.30
CA MET A 453 15.06 -19.30 18.82
C MET A 453 16.39 -18.95 18.13
N ILE A 454 17.45 -19.68 18.47
CA ILE A 454 18.66 -19.76 17.63
C ILE A 454 18.51 -20.99 16.72
N VAL A 455 18.69 -20.78 15.42
CA VAL A 455 18.63 -21.84 14.41
C VAL A 455 19.86 -22.73 14.53
N ASP A 456 19.65 -24.00 14.84
CA ASP A 456 20.71 -25.00 14.95
C ASP A 456 20.62 -26.06 13.85
N GLU A 457 21.60 -26.97 13.80
CA GLU A 457 21.61 -28.06 12.82
C GLU A 457 20.41 -29.01 12.98
N ALA A 458 19.88 -29.15 14.21
CA ALA A 458 18.77 -30.06 14.48
C ALA A 458 17.51 -29.64 13.72
N LEU A 459 17.28 -28.33 13.53
CA LEU A 459 16.15 -27.83 12.74
C LEU A 459 16.14 -28.40 11.31
N TYR A 460 17.31 -28.46 10.68
CA TYR A 460 17.46 -28.93 9.30
C TYR A 460 17.52 -30.45 9.16
N THR A 461 17.67 -31.18 10.27
CA THR A 461 17.42 -32.64 10.27
C THR A 461 15.92 -32.95 10.12
N ALA A 462 15.05 -32.04 10.55
CA ALA A 462 13.60 -32.20 10.54
C ALA A 462 12.94 -31.59 9.29
N TYR A 463 13.41 -30.43 8.83
CA TYR A 463 12.76 -29.66 7.77
C TYR A 463 13.77 -29.12 6.74
N SER A 464 13.40 -29.15 5.46
CA SER A 464 14.15 -28.54 4.36
C SER A 464 13.58 -27.18 3.93
N TYR A 465 12.30 -26.95 4.23
CA TYR A 465 11.57 -25.71 3.97
C TYR A 465 10.85 -25.27 5.23
N ILE A 466 10.89 -23.98 5.55
CA ILE A 466 10.39 -23.44 6.80
C ILE A 466 9.64 -22.13 6.55
N GLY A 467 8.46 -21.96 7.13
CA GLY A 467 7.74 -20.69 7.20
C GLY A 467 7.27 -20.42 8.62
N PHE A 468 6.97 -19.16 8.91
CA PHE A 468 6.48 -18.75 10.23
C PHE A 468 5.06 -18.22 10.13
N ASN A 469 4.21 -18.70 11.05
CA ASN A 469 2.90 -18.14 11.32
C ASN A 469 3.00 -17.27 12.56
N ILE A 470 2.86 -15.95 12.42
CA ILE A 470 2.96 -14.97 13.49
C ILE A 470 1.55 -14.56 13.92
N SER A 471 1.33 -14.36 15.21
CA SER A 471 0.05 -13.89 15.75
C SER A 471 0.26 -13.13 17.07
N LYS A 472 -0.72 -12.30 17.43
CA LYS A 472 -0.79 -11.69 18.75
C LYS A 472 -1.17 -12.73 19.80
N ILE A 473 -0.54 -12.69 20.96
CA ILE A 473 -0.90 -13.54 22.11
C ILE A 473 -2.34 -13.23 22.57
N ALA A 474 -2.71 -11.95 22.58
CA ALA A 474 -4.06 -11.51 22.94
C ALA A 474 -5.14 -11.90 21.92
N GLY A 475 -4.75 -12.43 20.75
CA GLY A 475 -5.65 -12.70 19.63
C GLY A 475 -6.08 -11.43 18.88
N GLY A 476 -7.12 -11.58 18.05
CA GLY A 476 -7.60 -10.52 17.15
C GLY A 476 -6.95 -10.55 15.77
N ASN A 477 -7.42 -9.67 14.88
CA ASN A 477 -6.91 -9.60 13.52
C ASN A 477 -5.50 -9.01 13.50
N ALA A 478 -4.61 -9.62 12.73
CA ALA A 478 -3.31 -9.08 12.42
C ALA A 478 -3.44 -7.79 11.60
N THR A 479 -2.63 -6.79 11.94
CA THR A 479 -2.50 -5.52 11.23
C THR A 479 -1.12 -5.41 10.61
N HIS A 480 -0.88 -4.31 9.89
CA HIS A 480 0.45 -4.05 9.36
C HIS A 480 1.51 -3.84 10.45
N ASP A 481 1.18 -3.10 11.52
CA ASP A 481 2.09 -2.86 12.65
C ASP A 481 2.58 -4.15 13.32
N ASP A 482 1.75 -5.20 13.27
CA ASP A 482 2.06 -6.51 13.85
C ASP A 482 3.23 -7.21 13.11
N GLN A 483 3.62 -6.76 11.91
CA GLN A 483 4.82 -7.25 11.20
C GLN A 483 6.12 -6.91 11.94
N ALA A 484 6.14 -5.84 12.73
CA ALA A 484 7.27 -5.53 13.61
C ALA A 484 7.41 -6.54 14.75
N GLY A 485 6.39 -7.39 14.97
CA GLY A 485 6.34 -8.36 16.07
C GLY A 485 7.42 -9.44 16.01
N ILE A 486 8.11 -9.62 14.87
CA ILE A 486 9.21 -10.58 14.72
C ILE A 486 10.39 -9.94 13.96
N ARG A 487 11.60 -10.29 14.38
CA ARG A 487 12.86 -9.98 13.71
C ARG A 487 13.68 -11.25 13.56
N ILE A 488 14.26 -11.47 12.38
CA ILE A 488 15.20 -12.56 12.16
C ILE A 488 16.53 -11.96 11.71
N TYR A 489 17.59 -12.33 12.42
CA TYR A 489 18.96 -11.93 12.12
C TYR A 489 19.70 -13.15 11.56
N VAL A 490 20.27 -13.05 10.36
CA VAL A 490 21.06 -14.12 9.74
C VAL A 490 22.55 -13.76 9.80
N PRO A 491 23.44 -14.73 10.08
CA PRO A 491 24.88 -14.52 9.97
C PRO A 491 25.27 -14.07 8.58
N LYS A 492 26.10 -13.04 8.48
CA LYS A 492 26.73 -12.65 7.21
C LYS A 492 27.65 -13.79 6.77
N THR A 493 27.55 -14.18 5.51
CA THR A 493 28.52 -15.09 4.91
C THR A 493 29.88 -14.38 4.90
N THR A 494 30.85 -14.91 5.63
CA THR A 494 32.25 -14.54 5.44
C THR A 494 32.66 -15.02 4.05
N GLU A 495 32.88 -14.09 3.11
CA GLU A 495 33.59 -14.37 1.85
C GLU A 495 35.02 -14.86 2.11
#